data_AF-D1AG20-F1
#
_entry.id   AF-D1AG20-F1
#
_cell.length_a   1.000
_cell.length_b   1.000
_cell.length_c   1.000
_cell.angle_alpha   90.00
_cell.angle_beta   90.00
_cell.angle_gamma   90.00
#
_symmetry.space_group_name_H-M   'P 1'
#
loop_
_entity.id
_entity.type
_entity.pdbx_description
1 polymer ?
#
loop_
_entity_poly.entity_id
_entity_poly.type
_entity_poly.pdbx_seq_one_letter_code
_entity_poly.pdbx_strand_id
1 'polypeptide(L)'
;MKKIILILALIFSVFAFSEPIRKISVTGNAEKEVMPDIAKINFRVYTKSEDLKKAGQENSQNMENFKSELRRKNISVGSIETYNYYTQKTTERDTAENKKTEYYTTLYFAVKVTDLTKIPDLISLSESNKIKSLKSDSTDKSIYYGEINRNSGEKATAISETFKVYDNVKSQLSRLGINSNDISVYSYSTVSKETTDNKPLKNKEYHNIYNNFVLELKDINKINDVIKIAENNKINVQGSIAFDISNKEQIESELYNTAYEQTKTKAASILRSSEMKLGDPLVVSESISYQNQAIMEDYNYRQQIAADEDYASGAMMRVAAEKAAPAPKPQVDYKPQVIKLTQNVSVLFEMK
;
A
#
# COMPACT_ATOMS: atom_id res chain seq x y z
N MET A 1 -86.52 -19.09 -16.31
CA MET A 1 -85.12 -18.65 -16.15
C MET A 1 -84.48 -19.50 -15.05
N LYS A 2 -83.30 -20.09 -15.37
CA LYS A 2 -82.18 -20.52 -14.48
C LYS A 2 -82.52 -21.40 -13.26
N LYS A 3 -82.10 -22.69 -13.25
CA LYS A 3 -80.84 -23.24 -12.66
C LYS A 3 -80.79 -22.96 -11.12
N ILE A 4 -80.53 -23.91 -10.22
CA ILE A 4 -79.30 -24.69 -10.04
C ILE A 4 -79.61 -25.84 -9.05
N ILE A 5 -79.27 -27.08 -9.40
CA ILE A 5 -79.16 -28.22 -8.46
C ILE A 5 -77.74 -28.18 -7.90
N LEU A 6 -77.62 -28.06 -6.57
CA LEU A 6 -76.34 -28.13 -5.86
C LEU A 6 -75.99 -29.61 -5.63
N ILE A 7 -75.05 -30.15 -6.41
CA ILE A 7 -74.44 -31.46 -6.13
C ILE A 7 -73.17 -31.20 -5.33
N LEU A 8 -73.17 -31.66 -4.08
CA LEU A 8 -72.03 -31.65 -3.18
C LEU A 8 -71.10 -32.81 -3.59
N ALA A 9 -70.03 -32.51 -4.33
CA ALA A 9 -68.97 -33.47 -4.63
C ALA A 9 -67.92 -33.45 -3.51
N LEU A 10 -67.88 -34.53 -2.73
CA LEU A 10 -66.87 -34.80 -1.72
C LEU A 10 -65.56 -35.18 -2.44
N ILE A 11 -64.65 -34.21 -2.60
CA ILE A 11 -63.29 -34.47 -3.07
C ILE A 11 -62.47 -34.84 -1.82
N PHE A 12 -62.29 -36.13 -1.59
CA PHE A 12 -61.30 -36.64 -0.63
C PHE A 12 -59.91 -36.42 -1.24
N SER A 13 -59.30 -35.27 -0.98
CA SER A 13 -57.88 -35.06 -1.21
C SER A 13 -57.12 -35.92 -0.21
N VAL A 14 -56.64 -37.08 -0.66
CA VAL A 14 -55.64 -37.87 0.07
C VAL A 14 -54.37 -37.04 0.12
N PHE A 15 -54.15 -36.33 1.22
CA PHE A 15 -52.82 -35.83 1.55
C PHE A 15 -51.94 -37.06 1.78
N ALA A 16 -51.19 -37.46 0.75
CA ALA A 16 -50.04 -38.33 0.94
C ALA A 16 -49.02 -37.54 1.77
N PHE A 17 -49.08 -37.69 3.09
CA PHE A 17 -47.98 -37.28 3.95
C PHE A 17 -46.77 -38.12 3.54
N SER A 18 -45.82 -37.54 2.80
CA SER A 18 -44.53 -38.18 2.60
C SER A 18 -43.90 -38.36 3.98
N GLU A 19 -43.47 -39.57 4.33
CA GLU A 19 -42.77 -39.80 5.60
C GLU A 19 -41.61 -38.79 5.74
N PRO A 20 -41.37 -38.26 6.94
CA PRO A 20 -40.26 -37.32 7.14
C PRO A 20 -38.95 -38.01 6.79
N ILE A 21 -38.30 -37.51 5.73
CA ILE A 21 -36.99 -38.00 5.28
C ILE A 21 -36.02 -37.87 6.45
N ARG A 22 -35.56 -39.02 6.95
CA ARG A 22 -34.55 -39.09 8.02
C ARG A 22 -33.19 -38.74 7.43
N LYS A 23 -32.41 -37.89 8.11
CA LYS A 23 -31.16 -37.34 7.57
C LYS A 23 -30.01 -37.45 8.56
N ILE A 24 -28.80 -37.60 8.04
CA ILE A 24 -27.54 -37.55 8.79
C ILE A 24 -26.61 -36.51 8.19
N SER A 25 -26.07 -35.63 9.03
CA SER A 25 -25.08 -34.64 8.63
C SER A 25 -23.71 -35.05 9.13
N VAL A 26 -22.72 -35.04 8.26
CA VAL A 26 -21.33 -35.38 8.58
C VAL A 26 -20.38 -34.44 7.87
N THR A 27 -19.21 -34.23 8.48
CA THR A 27 -18.10 -33.49 7.88
C THR A 27 -16.88 -34.40 7.79
N GLY A 28 -16.23 -34.36 6.63
CA GLY A 28 -14.94 -34.96 6.34
C GLY A 28 -13.91 -33.86 6.10
N ASN A 29 -12.66 -34.14 6.46
CA ASN A 29 -11.57 -33.17 6.41
C ASN A 29 -10.34 -33.83 5.78
N ALA A 30 -9.76 -33.18 4.78
CA ALA A 30 -8.53 -33.61 4.15
C ALA A 30 -7.48 -32.51 4.26
N GLU A 31 -6.24 -32.90 4.55
CA GLU A 31 -5.11 -31.98 4.65
C GLU A 31 -3.94 -32.51 3.82
N LYS A 32 -3.15 -31.60 3.24
CA LYS A 32 -1.91 -31.91 2.53
C LYS A 32 -0.90 -30.80 2.75
N GLU A 33 0.34 -31.18 3.02
CA GLU A 33 1.48 -30.27 2.99
C GLU A 33 2.23 -30.46 1.67
N VAL A 34 2.46 -29.35 0.98
CA VAL A 34 3.09 -29.35 -0.33
C VAL A 34 4.17 -28.28 -0.35
N MET A 35 5.36 -28.65 -0.82
CA MET A 35 6.39 -27.64 -1.11
C MET A 35 5.94 -26.83 -2.32
N PRO A 36 6.02 -25.49 -2.28
CA PRO A 36 5.78 -24.69 -3.47
C PRO A 36 6.75 -25.08 -4.57
N ASP A 37 6.37 -24.81 -5.81
CA ASP A 37 7.19 -25.01 -7.00
C ASP A 37 7.21 -23.76 -7.89
N ILE A 38 6.52 -22.70 -7.46
CA ILE A 38 6.50 -21.40 -8.11
C ILE A 38 6.86 -20.32 -7.08
N ALA A 39 7.68 -19.34 -7.50
CA ALA A 39 7.89 -18.10 -6.75
C ALA A 39 7.62 -16.89 -7.65
N LYS A 40 6.78 -15.96 -7.18
CA LYS A 40 6.49 -14.69 -7.85
C LYS A 40 7.28 -13.59 -7.15
N ILE A 41 8.22 -12.99 -7.89
CA ILE A 41 9.16 -11.99 -7.39
C ILE A 41 8.89 -10.67 -8.11
N ASN A 42 8.60 -9.63 -7.34
CA ASN A 42 8.46 -8.27 -7.87
C ASN A 42 9.83 -7.60 -7.91
N PHE A 43 10.14 -6.96 -9.02
CA PHE A 43 11.39 -6.27 -9.25
C PHE A 43 11.15 -4.84 -9.76
N ARG A 44 12.15 -3.98 -9.58
CA ARG A 44 12.23 -2.63 -10.13
C ARG A 44 13.60 -2.40 -10.77
N VAL A 45 13.59 -2.03 -12.05
CA VAL A 45 14.74 -1.39 -12.70
C VAL A 45 14.56 0.11 -12.58
N TYR A 46 15.54 0.78 -11.98
CA TYR A 46 15.59 2.23 -11.85
C TYR A 46 16.82 2.77 -12.58
N THR A 47 16.62 3.75 -13.45
CA THR A 47 17.71 4.45 -14.14
C THR A 47 17.46 5.95 -14.12
N LYS A 48 18.56 6.70 -14.09
CA LYS A 48 18.55 8.15 -13.95
C LYS A 48 19.59 8.77 -14.86
N SER A 49 19.20 9.75 -15.66
CA SER A 49 20.11 10.47 -16.54
C SER A 49 19.60 11.87 -16.86
N GLU A 50 20.49 12.81 -17.16
CA GLU A 50 20.12 14.12 -17.71
C GLU A 50 19.46 13.99 -19.10
N ASP A 51 19.69 12.86 -19.79
CA ASP A 51 19.10 12.53 -21.08
C ASP A 51 18.10 11.38 -20.93
N LEU A 52 16.81 11.64 -21.24
CA LEU A 52 15.74 10.65 -21.16
C LEU A 52 16.02 9.39 -21.99
N LYS A 53 16.56 9.56 -23.20
CA LYS A 53 16.85 8.43 -24.11
C LYS A 53 17.95 7.57 -23.54
N LYS A 54 19.00 8.18 -22.98
CA LYS A 54 20.06 7.44 -22.28
C LYS A 54 19.52 6.67 -21.08
N ALA A 55 18.70 7.30 -20.23
CA ALA A 55 18.05 6.62 -19.11
C ALA A 55 17.21 5.42 -19.58
N GLY A 56 16.50 5.57 -20.71
CA GLY A 56 15.68 4.52 -21.30
C GLY A 56 16.50 3.36 -21.83
N GLN A 57 17.59 3.66 -22.55
CA GLN A 57 18.53 2.66 -23.08
C GLN A 57 19.18 1.85 -21.96
N GLU A 58 19.66 2.52 -20.90
CA GLU A 58 20.23 1.83 -19.74
C GLU A 58 19.17 0.94 -19.04
N ASN A 59 17.93 1.41 -18.93
CA ASN A 59 16.85 0.63 -18.31
C ASN A 59 16.58 -0.67 -19.08
N SER A 60 16.44 -0.55 -20.40
CA SER A 60 16.23 -1.69 -21.29
C SER A 60 17.44 -2.62 -21.30
N GLN A 61 18.66 -2.09 -21.29
CA GLN A 61 19.87 -2.90 -21.28
C GLN A 61 20.00 -3.72 -19.99
N ASN A 62 19.71 -3.12 -18.83
CA ASN A 62 19.72 -3.84 -17.54
C ASN A 62 18.74 -5.02 -17.56
N MET A 63 17.54 -4.81 -18.12
CA MET A 63 16.53 -5.85 -18.29
C MET A 63 16.98 -6.97 -19.26
N GLU A 64 17.55 -6.61 -20.41
CA GLU A 64 17.99 -7.61 -21.39
C GLU A 64 19.21 -8.40 -20.90
N ASN A 65 20.13 -7.75 -20.18
CA ASN A 65 21.23 -8.43 -19.52
C ASN A 65 20.69 -9.42 -18.48
N PHE A 66 19.78 -8.99 -17.59
CA PHE A 66 19.14 -9.86 -16.61
C PHE A 66 18.53 -11.11 -17.26
N LYS A 67 17.68 -10.94 -18.29
CA LYS A 67 17.09 -12.07 -19.04
C LYS A 67 18.15 -12.96 -19.69
N SER A 68 19.19 -12.36 -20.25
CA SER A 68 20.29 -13.09 -20.89
C SER A 68 21.09 -13.93 -19.89
N GLU A 69 21.37 -13.39 -18.70
CA GLU A 69 22.08 -14.10 -17.65
C GLU A 69 21.26 -15.27 -17.07
N LEU A 70 19.95 -15.08 -16.89
CA LEU A 70 19.03 -16.15 -16.52
C LEU A 70 19.08 -17.31 -17.52
N ARG A 71 18.98 -16.99 -18.83
CA ARG A 71 19.10 -17.98 -19.91
C ARG A 71 20.47 -18.67 -19.93
N ARG A 72 21.56 -17.90 -19.81
CA ARG A 72 22.93 -18.43 -19.80
C ARG A 72 23.19 -19.38 -18.62
N LYS A 73 22.51 -19.16 -17.50
CA LYS A 73 22.57 -20.03 -16.31
C LYS A 73 21.54 -21.15 -16.32
N ASN A 74 20.77 -21.31 -17.40
CA ASN A 74 19.69 -22.29 -17.53
C ASN A 74 18.66 -22.21 -16.38
N ILE A 75 18.36 -21.00 -15.89
CA ILE A 75 17.35 -20.82 -14.85
C ILE A 75 15.96 -20.85 -15.50
N SER A 76 15.14 -21.82 -15.08
CA SER A 76 13.79 -22.00 -15.60
C SER A 76 12.84 -20.93 -15.04
N VAL A 77 12.27 -20.13 -15.94
CA VAL A 77 11.33 -19.05 -15.61
C VAL A 77 10.01 -19.27 -16.36
N GLY A 78 8.89 -18.88 -15.74
CA GLY A 78 7.56 -18.86 -16.33
C GLY A 78 7.37 -17.63 -17.21
N SER A 79 6.90 -16.54 -16.62
CA SER A 79 6.77 -15.24 -17.29
C SER A 79 7.64 -14.17 -16.64
N ILE A 80 7.97 -13.16 -17.45
CA ILE A 80 8.58 -11.90 -17.00
C ILE A 80 7.69 -10.79 -17.56
N GLU A 81 6.90 -10.17 -16.69
CA GLU A 81 5.84 -9.25 -17.09
C GLU A 81 6.06 -7.87 -16.47
N THR A 82 6.29 -6.87 -17.31
CA THR A 82 6.29 -5.47 -16.87
C THR A 82 4.85 -5.03 -16.64
N TYR A 83 4.50 -4.70 -15.39
CA TYR A 83 3.18 -4.19 -15.03
C TYR A 83 3.16 -2.67 -14.89
N ASN A 84 4.33 -2.02 -14.79
CA ASN A 84 4.40 -0.57 -14.71
C ASN A 84 5.71 -0.05 -15.30
N TYR A 85 5.63 0.90 -16.24
CA TYR A 85 6.77 1.57 -16.84
C TYR A 85 6.48 3.06 -16.93
N TYR A 86 7.21 3.89 -16.19
CA TYR A 86 6.95 5.33 -16.14
C TYR A 86 8.23 6.14 -15.93
N THR A 87 8.13 7.44 -16.23
CA THR A 87 9.21 8.40 -16.01
C THR A 87 8.80 9.50 -15.04
N GLN A 88 9.76 9.99 -14.25
CA GLN A 88 9.61 11.17 -13.40
C GLN A 88 10.81 12.10 -13.60
N LYS A 89 10.59 13.41 -13.55
CA LYS A 89 11.67 14.40 -13.56
C LYS A 89 12.06 14.77 -12.14
N THR A 90 13.35 14.80 -11.84
CA THR A 90 13.89 15.33 -10.58
C THR A 90 14.93 16.39 -10.87
N THR A 91 15.10 17.33 -9.95
CA THR A 91 16.15 18.35 -10.04
C THR A 91 17.09 18.18 -8.87
N GLU A 92 18.38 18.01 -9.15
CA GLU A 92 19.39 18.03 -8.10
C GLU A 92 20.09 19.38 -8.07
N ARG A 93 20.24 19.92 -6.86
CA ARG A 93 20.94 21.17 -6.59
C ARG A 93 22.35 20.83 -6.12
N ASP A 94 23.36 21.50 -6.67
CA ASP A 94 24.73 21.45 -6.19
C ASP A 94 24.97 22.65 -5.25
N THR A 95 25.37 22.41 -3.99
CA THR A 95 25.56 23.47 -2.97
C THR A 95 26.84 23.26 -2.17
N ALA A 96 27.65 24.30 -2.01
CA ALA A 96 28.73 24.36 -1.02
C ALA A 96 28.20 24.91 0.32
N GLU A 97 28.59 24.29 1.44
CA GLU A 97 28.00 24.55 2.76
C GLU A 97 28.64 25.73 3.51
N ASN A 98 27.80 26.67 3.94
CA ASN A 98 28.02 27.49 5.14
C ASN A 98 26.74 27.46 5.97
N LYS A 99 26.82 26.93 7.20
CA LYS A 99 25.68 26.84 8.12
C LYS A 99 25.40 28.18 8.76
N LYS A 100 24.14 28.63 8.75
CA LYS A 100 23.67 29.77 9.55
C LYS A 100 22.37 29.42 10.27
N THR A 101 22.31 29.74 11.56
CA THR A 101 21.07 29.62 12.34
C THR A 101 20.10 30.72 11.94
N GLU A 102 18.88 30.33 11.61
CA GLU A 102 17.78 31.24 11.30
C GLU A 102 16.59 30.95 12.21
N TYR A 103 15.93 32.00 12.66
CA TYR A 103 14.79 31.93 13.56
C TYR A 103 13.51 32.17 12.78
N TYR A 104 12.55 31.26 12.92
CA TYR A 104 11.24 31.34 12.28
C TYR A 104 10.19 31.65 13.33
N THR A 105 9.49 32.76 13.18
CA THR A 105 8.34 33.11 14.02
C THR A 105 7.05 32.89 13.26
N THR A 106 6.22 31.98 13.75
CA THR A 106 4.85 31.76 13.26
C THR A 106 3.86 32.35 14.25
N LEU A 107 2.99 33.23 13.78
CA LEU A 107 1.90 33.83 14.55
C LEU A 107 0.57 33.43 13.91
N TYR A 108 -0.34 32.94 14.75
CA TYR A 108 -1.69 32.59 14.38
C TYR A 108 -2.70 33.57 14.98
N PHE A 109 -3.55 34.11 14.13
CA PHE A 109 -4.60 35.04 14.53
C PHE A 109 -5.96 34.61 13.99
N ALA A 110 -7.02 35.06 14.64
CA ALA A 110 -8.39 34.92 14.19
C ALA A 110 -8.98 36.31 13.93
N VAL A 111 -9.82 36.43 12.91
CA VAL A 111 -10.64 37.62 12.67
C VAL A 111 -12.09 37.21 12.43
N LYS A 112 -13.02 37.87 13.11
CA LYS A 112 -14.45 37.73 12.86
C LYS A 112 -14.92 38.74 11.80
N VAL A 113 -15.51 38.24 10.73
CA VAL A 113 -16.03 38.98 9.58
C VAL A 113 -17.49 38.58 9.39
N THR A 114 -18.40 39.40 9.90
CA THR A 114 -19.85 39.17 9.78
C THR A 114 -20.44 39.71 8.48
N ASP A 115 -19.76 40.68 7.86
CA ASP A 115 -20.13 41.25 6.57
C ASP A 115 -19.38 40.55 5.43
N LEU A 116 -20.08 39.64 4.74
CA LEU A 116 -19.50 38.80 3.69
C LEU A 116 -19.07 39.61 2.45
N THR A 117 -19.53 40.86 2.27
CA THR A 117 -19.06 41.69 1.15
C THR A 117 -17.59 42.10 1.31
N LYS A 118 -17.01 41.95 2.51
CA LYS A 118 -15.60 42.27 2.81
C LYS A 118 -14.63 41.11 2.54
N ILE A 119 -15.13 39.94 2.13
CA ILE A 119 -14.30 38.77 1.82
C ILE A 119 -13.26 39.07 0.71
N PRO A 120 -13.60 39.73 -0.41
CA PRO A 120 -12.62 40.08 -1.44
C PRO A 120 -11.48 40.97 -0.91
N ASP A 121 -11.80 41.93 -0.04
CA ASP A 121 -10.81 42.80 0.60
C ASP A 121 -9.93 42.02 1.59
N LEU A 122 -10.52 41.06 2.32
CA LEU A 122 -9.79 40.18 3.23
C LEU A 122 -8.79 39.29 2.48
N ILE A 123 -9.17 38.78 1.30
CA ILE A 123 -8.27 38.02 0.41
C ILE A 123 -7.16 38.92 -0.11
N SER A 124 -7.50 40.12 -0.60
CA SER A 124 -6.52 41.10 -1.10
C SER A 124 -5.53 41.54 -0.01
N LEU A 125 -6.01 41.68 1.23
CA LEU A 125 -5.18 41.95 2.41
C LEU A 125 -4.23 40.79 2.69
N SER A 126 -4.73 39.54 2.64
CA SER A 126 -3.92 38.34 2.82
C SER A 126 -2.76 38.28 1.82
N GLU A 127 -3.05 38.55 0.54
CA GLU A 127 -2.04 38.57 -0.53
C GLU A 127 -1.01 39.69 -0.33
N SER A 128 -1.47 40.93 -0.11
CA SER A 128 -0.58 42.09 0.06
C SER A 128 0.35 41.96 1.28
N ASN A 129 -0.12 41.31 2.35
CA ASN A 129 0.68 41.05 3.55
C ASN A 129 1.46 39.75 3.51
N LYS A 130 1.34 38.95 2.44
CA LYS A 130 1.97 37.62 2.34
C LYS A 130 1.63 36.76 3.56
N ILE A 131 0.35 36.71 3.91
CA ILE A 131 -0.16 35.81 4.94
C ILE A 131 -0.08 34.40 4.36
N LYS A 132 0.52 33.47 5.10
CA LYS A 132 0.83 32.12 4.61
C LYS A 132 -0.42 31.28 4.41
N SER A 133 -1.41 31.44 5.29
CA SER A 133 -2.70 30.77 5.20
C SER A 133 -3.76 31.68 5.79
N LEU A 134 -4.91 31.78 5.12
CA LEU A 134 -6.11 32.40 5.65
C LEU A 134 -7.30 31.47 5.34
N LYS A 135 -7.98 30.96 6.37
CA LYS A 135 -9.04 29.94 6.21
C LYS A 135 -10.23 30.27 7.10
N SER A 136 -11.45 30.15 6.57
CA SER A 136 -12.65 30.22 7.40
C SER A 136 -12.71 29.04 8.37
N ASP A 137 -13.27 29.23 9.55
CA ASP A 137 -13.59 28.15 10.48
C ASP A 137 -14.50 27.11 9.83
N SER A 138 -14.42 25.87 10.29
CA SER A 138 -15.23 24.78 9.77
C SER A 138 -16.71 24.97 10.11
N THR A 139 -17.02 25.57 11.26
CA THR A 139 -18.35 25.66 11.85
C THR A 139 -18.91 27.08 11.76
N ASP A 140 -18.16 28.08 12.22
CA ASP A 140 -18.56 29.49 12.15
C ASP A 140 -17.89 30.18 10.96
N LYS A 141 -18.58 30.23 9.82
CA LYS A 141 -18.07 30.85 8.58
C LYS A 141 -17.79 32.36 8.71
N SER A 142 -18.18 32.99 9.81
CA SER A 142 -17.79 34.37 10.11
C SER A 142 -16.37 34.48 10.69
N ILE A 143 -15.74 33.39 11.13
CA ILE A 143 -14.39 33.42 11.71
C ILE A 143 -13.36 32.98 10.67
N TYR A 144 -12.27 33.73 10.54
CA TYR A 144 -11.15 33.42 9.65
C TYR A 144 -9.84 33.34 10.44
N TYR A 145 -9.12 32.24 10.27
CA TYR A 145 -7.81 31.99 10.88
C TYR A 145 -6.69 32.30 9.91
N GLY A 146 -5.79 33.20 10.32
CA GLY A 146 -4.61 33.61 9.57
C GLY A 146 -3.31 33.12 10.20
N GLU A 147 -2.33 32.78 9.35
CA GLU A 147 -0.98 32.39 9.73
C GLU A 147 0.05 33.35 9.11
N ILE A 148 0.82 34.04 9.96
CA ILE A 148 1.96 34.88 9.54
C ILE A 148 3.23 34.12 9.87
N ASN A 149 4.12 33.98 8.90
CA ASN A 149 5.44 33.37 9.09
C ASN A 149 6.52 34.33 8.57
N ARG A 150 7.47 34.69 9.44
CA ARG A 150 8.68 35.44 9.08
C ARG A 150 9.91 34.78 9.68
N ASN A 151 11.03 34.97 9.02
CA ASN A 151 12.31 34.41 9.37
C ASN A 151 13.40 35.47 9.35
N SER A 152 14.36 35.33 10.24
CA SER A 152 15.54 36.20 10.27
C SER A 152 16.70 35.48 10.94
N GLY A 153 17.93 35.87 10.60
CA GLY A 153 19.13 35.39 11.29
C GLY A 153 19.16 35.75 12.78
N GLU A 154 18.34 36.72 13.21
CA GLU A 154 18.18 37.10 14.60
C GLU A 154 16.76 36.83 15.11
N LYS A 155 16.67 36.18 16.28
CA LYS A 155 15.38 35.82 16.91
C LYS A 155 14.48 37.05 17.12
N ALA A 156 15.05 38.14 17.61
CA ALA A 156 14.31 39.38 17.89
C ALA A 156 13.73 39.99 16.61
N THR A 157 14.49 39.97 15.52
CA THR A 157 14.08 40.50 14.22
C THR A 157 12.97 39.64 13.61
N ALA A 158 13.07 38.31 13.66
CA ALA A 158 12.02 37.41 13.19
C ALA A 158 10.69 37.64 13.93
N ILE A 159 10.74 37.88 15.24
CA ILE A 159 9.56 38.19 16.06
C ILE A 159 9.00 39.56 15.66
N SER A 160 9.85 40.59 15.64
CA SER A 160 9.46 41.97 15.35
C SER A 160 8.82 42.10 13.95
N GLU A 161 9.38 41.45 12.94
CA GLU A 161 8.83 41.47 11.58
C GLU A 161 7.48 40.75 11.48
N THR A 162 7.30 39.63 12.19
CA THR A 162 6.00 38.94 12.24
C THR A 162 4.93 39.82 12.88
N PHE A 163 5.22 40.47 14.01
CA PHE A 163 4.27 41.36 14.67
C PHE A 163 4.02 42.65 13.88
N LYS A 164 5.03 43.18 13.19
CA LYS A 164 4.85 44.33 12.28
C LYS A 164 3.84 44.04 11.17
N VAL A 165 3.86 42.82 10.61
CA VAL A 165 2.87 42.39 9.62
C VAL A 165 1.50 42.25 10.27
N TYR A 166 1.42 41.65 11.46
CA TYR A 166 0.16 41.55 12.20
C TYR A 166 -0.45 42.93 12.50
N ASP A 167 0.35 43.91 12.90
CA ASP A 167 -0.10 45.28 13.15
C ASP A 167 -0.60 45.96 11.87
N ASN A 168 0.07 45.73 10.73
CA ASN A 168 -0.39 46.22 9.44
C ASN A 168 -1.72 45.57 9.03
N VAL A 169 -1.85 44.25 9.21
CA VAL A 169 -3.10 43.50 9.01
C VAL A 169 -4.22 44.09 9.87
N LYS A 170 -3.97 44.31 11.17
CA LYS A 170 -4.94 44.91 12.10
C LYS A 170 -5.38 46.32 11.66
N SER A 171 -4.44 47.14 11.20
CA SER A 171 -4.70 48.48 10.66
C SER A 171 -5.56 48.44 9.40
N GLN A 172 -5.27 47.55 8.45
CA GLN A 172 -6.05 47.40 7.23
C GLN A 172 -7.45 46.83 7.51
N LEU A 173 -7.59 45.85 8.40
CA LEU A 173 -8.90 45.34 8.84
C LEU A 173 -9.74 46.44 9.50
N SER A 174 -9.10 47.33 10.27
CA SER A 174 -9.79 48.49 10.86
C SER A 174 -10.31 49.46 9.80
N ARG A 175 -9.57 49.69 8.71
CA ARG A 175 -10.03 50.49 7.55
C ARG A 175 -11.19 49.85 6.80
N LEU A 176 -11.30 48.52 6.84
CA LEU A 176 -12.46 47.76 6.35
C LEU A 176 -13.63 47.78 7.35
N GLY A 177 -13.52 48.50 8.47
CA GLY A 177 -14.56 48.60 9.50
C GLY A 177 -14.72 47.32 10.32
N ILE A 178 -13.68 46.50 10.47
CA ILE A 178 -13.66 45.36 11.41
C ILE A 178 -13.11 45.86 12.75
N ASN A 179 -13.80 45.55 13.86
CA ASN A 179 -13.42 46.04 15.17
C ASN A 179 -12.13 45.33 15.66
N SER A 180 -11.27 46.05 16.38
CA SER A 180 -10.10 45.45 17.02
C SER A 180 -10.44 44.31 17.99
N ASN A 181 -11.61 44.33 18.62
CA ASN A 181 -12.08 43.25 19.50
C ASN A 181 -12.43 41.96 18.74
N ASP A 182 -12.67 42.06 17.43
CA ASP A 182 -12.96 40.92 16.55
C ASP A 182 -11.67 40.29 15.99
N ILE A 183 -10.50 40.79 16.39
CA ILE A 183 -9.19 40.31 15.93
C ILE A 183 -8.40 39.84 17.14
N SER A 184 -8.00 38.57 17.17
CA SER A 184 -7.25 37.99 18.29
C SER A 184 -6.04 37.20 17.81
N VAL A 185 -4.93 37.28 18.56
CA VAL A 185 -3.83 36.33 18.43
C VAL A 185 -4.11 35.19 19.41
N TYR A 186 -4.17 33.96 18.91
CA TYR A 186 -4.42 32.81 19.78
C TYR A 186 -3.17 31.96 20.01
N SER A 187 -2.14 32.10 19.17
CA SER A 187 -0.85 31.44 19.37
C SER A 187 0.26 32.13 18.59
N TYR A 188 1.47 32.13 19.15
CA TYR A 188 2.68 32.35 18.36
C TYR A 188 3.82 31.51 18.91
N SER A 189 4.77 31.14 18.06
CA SER A 189 5.97 30.44 18.46
C SER A 189 7.16 30.87 17.60
N THR A 190 8.35 30.82 18.20
CA THR A 190 9.60 31.06 17.48
C THR A 190 10.52 29.87 17.65
N VAL A 191 10.95 29.28 16.55
CA VAL A 191 11.86 28.13 16.52
C VAL A 191 13.12 28.49 15.76
N SER A 192 14.29 28.07 16.26
CA SER A 192 15.54 28.13 15.51
C SER A 192 15.64 26.93 14.58
N LYS A 193 16.09 27.15 13.35
CA LYS A 193 16.45 26.10 12.39
C LYS A 193 17.84 26.40 11.84
N GLU A 194 18.67 25.38 11.69
CA GLU A 194 19.88 25.53 10.86
C GLU A 194 19.42 25.62 9.41
N THR A 195 19.86 26.67 8.71
CA THR A 195 19.51 26.94 7.31
C THR A 195 20.77 27.07 6.48
N THR A 196 20.67 26.66 5.22
CA THR A 196 21.77 26.70 4.24
C THR A 196 21.50 27.82 3.25
N ASP A 197 22.42 28.78 3.14
CA ASP A 197 22.31 29.90 2.20
C ASP A 197 22.68 29.41 0.79
N ASN A 198 21.67 29.04 0.00
CA ASN A 198 21.88 28.45 -1.32
C ASN A 198 22.18 29.55 -2.36
N LYS A 199 23.46 29.84 -2.63
CA LYS A 199 23.83 30.43 -3.91
C LYS A 199 23.65 29.36 -5.02
N PRO A 200 22.82 29.59 -6.05
CA PRO A 200 22.55 28.57 -7.05
C PRO A 200 23.75 28.40 -7.99
N LEU A 201 24.48 27.30 -7.83
CA LEU A 201 25.48 26.82 -8.79
C LEU A 201 24.83 25.70 -9.62
N LYS A 202 24.04 26.09 -10.64
CA LYS A 202 23.45 25.23 -11.69
C LYS A 202 22.52 24.08 -11.20
N ASN A 203 21.22 24.23 -11.45
CA ASN A 203 20.26 23.12 -11.31
C ASN A 203 20.50 22.09 -12.43
N LYS A 204 20.67 20.81 -12.09
CA LYS A 204 20.66 19.70 -13.06
C LYS A 204 19.32 18.98 -13.02
N GLU A 205 18.65 18.90 -14.16
CA GLU A 205 17.43 18.13 -14.33
C GLU A 205 17.79 16.69 -14.74
N TYR A 206 17.15 15.72 -14.11
CA TYR A 206 17.29 14.31 -14.42
C TYR A 206 15.95 13.69 -14.78
N HIS A 207 15.99 12.82 -15.77
CA HIS A 207 14.94 11.88 -16.12
C HIS A 207 15.18 10.58 -15.38
N ASN A 208 14.23 10.23 -14.54
CA ASN A 208 14.19 8.98 -13.80
C ASN A 208 13.22 8.06 -14.52
N ILE A 209 13.61 6.82 -14.77
CA ILE A 209 12.76 5.79 -15.38
C ILE A 209 12.64 4.63 -14.41
N TYR A 210 11.39 4.21 -14.21
CA TYR A 210 11.02 3.11 -13.36
C TYR A 210 10.35 2.05 -14.21
N ASN A 211 10.87 0.83 -14.16
CA ASN A 211 10.28 -0.34 -14.80
C ASN A 211 10.06 -1.40 -13.72
N ASN A 212 8.80 -1.58 -13.32
CA ASN A 212 8.42 -2.59 -12.36
C ASN A 212 7.88 -3.81 -13.11
N PHE A 213 8.38 -4.98 -12.75
CA PHE A 213 8.02 -6.22 -13.39
C PHE A 213 7.92 -7.35 -12.37
N VAL A 214 7.15 -8.37 -12.71
CA VAL A 214 7.05 -9.62 -11.95
C VAL A 214 7.76 -10.72 -12.72
N LEU A 215 8.55 -11.53 -12.02
CA LEU A 215 9.13 -12.76 -12.51
C LEU A 215 8.43 -13.93 -11.83
N GLU A 216 7.90 -14.85 -12.63
CA GLU A 216 7.52 -16.18 -12.18
C GLU A 216 8.72 -17.13 -12.32
N LEU A 217 9.24 -17.60 -11.20
CA LEU A 217 10.35 -18.55 -11.13
C LEU A 217 9.80 -19.97 -10.92
N LYS A 218 10.22 -20.90 -11.78
CA LYS A 218 9.83 -22.32 -11.69
C LYS A 218 10.86 -23.16 -10.95
N ASP A 219 12.13 -22.80 -11.02
CA ASP A 219 13.18 -23.42 -10.20
C ASP A 219 13.39 -22.59 -8.93
N ILE A 220 12.50 -22.74 -7.95
CA ILE A 220 12.52 -21.91 -6.73
C ILE A 220 13.78 -22.11 -5.88
N ASN A 221 14.53 -23.19 -6.07
CA ASN A 221 15.82 -23.39 -5.41
C ASN A 221 16.89 -22.41 -5.94
N LYS A 222 16.65 -21.77 -7.08
CA LYS A 222 17.52 -20.75 -7.69
C LYS A 222 17.14 -19.33 -7.30
N ILE A 223 16.20 -19.13 -6.39
CA ILE A 223 15.74 -17.80 -5.97
C ILE A 223 16.88 -16.87 -5.53
N ASN A 224 17.82 -17.37 -4.72
CA ASN A 224 18.99 -16.59 -4.28
C ASN A 224 19.94 -16.25 -5.44
N ASP A 225 20.10 -17.16 -6.42
CA ASP A 225 20.87 -16.91 -7.64
C ASP A 225 20.20 -15.82 -8.50
N VAL A 226 18.87 -15.87 -8.64
CA VAL A 226 18.07 -14.89 -9.38
C VAL A 226 18.20 -13.49 -8.77
N ILE A 227 18.10 -13.39 -7.44
CA ILE A 227 18.26 -12.12 -6.72
C ILE A 227 19.66 -11.56 -6.92
N LYS A 228 20.70 -12.40 -6.83
CA LYS A 228 22.08 -11.97 -7.09
C LYS A 228 22.29 -11.51 -8.54
N ILE A 229 21.68 -12.17 -9.52
CA ILE A 229 21.71 -11.74 -10.92
C ILE A 229 20.98 -10.40 -11.07
N ALA A 230 19.84 -10.20 -10.41
CA ALA A 230 19.12 -8.93 -10.41
C ALA A 230 20.00 -7.80 -9.86
N GLU A 231 20.63 -8.00 -8.70
CA GLU A 231 21.52 -7.01 -8.08
C GLU A 231 22.71 -6.64 -8.98
N ASN A 232 23.37 -7.64 -9.59
CA ASN A 232 24.47 -7.42 -10.54
C ASN A 232 24.03 -6.60 -11.76
N ASN A 233 22.75 -6.67 -12.14
CA ASN A 233 22.15 -5.93 -13.24
C ASN A 233 21.43 -4.65 -12.77
N LYS A 234 21.68 -4.17 -11.54
CA LYS A 234 21.07 -2.96 -10.96
C LYS A 234 19.53 -3.03 -10.92
N ILE A 235 19.00 -4.22 -10.67
CA ILE A 235 17.57 -4.48 -10.52
C ILE A 235 17.32 -4.82 -9.05
N ASN A 236 16.37 -4.12 -8.44
CA ASN A 236 16.04 -4.27 -7.03
C ASN A 236 14.79 -5.13 -6.85
N VAL A 237 14.77 -6.01 -5.85
CA VAL A 237 13.53 -6.66 -5.40
C VAL A 237 12.59 -5.61 -4.81
N GLN A 238 11.28 -5.83 -4.93
CA GLN A 238 10.24 -4.97 -4.38
C GLN A 238 9.31 -5.77 -3.48
N GLY A 239 9.26 -5.42 -2.20
CA GLY A 239 8.30 -6.02 -1.26
C GLY A 239 8.61 -7.46 -0.90
N SER A 240 7.59 -8.31 -0.81
CA SER A 240 7.72 -9.72 -0.42
C SER A 240 7.76 -10.66 -1.63
N ILE A 241 8.44 -11.79 -1.48
CA ILE A 241 8.38 -12.90 -2.45
C ILE A 241 7.21 -13.81 -2.07
N ALA A 242 6.32 -14.07 -3.04
CA ALA A 242 5.16 -14.94 -2.85
C ALA A 242 5.45 -16.33 -3.43
N PHE A 243 5.13 -17.39 -2.68
CA PHE A 243 5.24 -18.77 -3.14
C PHE A 243 3.88 -19.34 -3.52
N ASP A 244 3.87 -20.18 -4.56
CA ASP A 244 2.66 -20.74 -5.17
C ASP A 244 2.89 -22.20 -5.60
N ILE A 245 1.80 -22.91 -5.93
CA ILE A 245 1.81 -24.31 -6.34
C ILE A 245 1.22 -24.44 -7.76
N SER A 246 1.94 -25.05 -8.68
CA SER A 246 1.55 -25.15 -10.10
C SER A 246 0.36 -26.09 -10.34
N ASN A 247 0.29 -27.22 -9.63
CA ASN A 247 -0.75 -28.24 -9.78
C ASN A 247 -1.89 -28.11 -8.74
N LYS A 248 -2.19 -26.87 -8.36
CA LYS A 248 -3.12 -26.56 -7.27
C LYS A 248 -4.50 -27.20 -7.48
N GLU A 249 -5.12 -27.01 -8.64
CA GLU A 249 -6.46 -27.55 -8.95
C GLU A 249 -6.54 -29.08 -8.81
N GLN A 250 -5.48 -29.80 -9.19
CA GLN A 250 -5.42 -31.25 -9.03
C GLN A 250 -5.39 -31.63 -7.55
N ILE A 251 -4.56 -30.95 -6.75
CA ILE A 251 -4.47 -31.17 -5.30
C ILE A 251 -5.82 -30.87 -4.63
N GLU A 252 -6.51 -29.82 -5.06
CA GLU A 252 -7.83 -29.46 -4.56
C GLU A 252 -8.86 -30.56 -4.83
N SER A 253 -8.87 -31.12 -6.04
CA SER A 253 -9.73 -32.24 -6.41
C SER A 253 -9.42 -33.52 -5.61
N GLU A 254 -8.14 -33.83 -5.40
CA GLU A 254 -7.70 -34.96 -4.56
C GLU A 254 -8.17 -34.80 -3.10
N LEU A 255 -8.01 -33.59 -2.55
CA LEU A 255 -8.46 -33.25 -1.20
C LEU A 255 -9.98 -33.29 -1.07
N TYR A 256 -10.72 -32.76 -2.05
CA TYR A 256 -12.18 -32.84 -2.10
C TYR A 256 -12.65 -34.29 -2.09
N ASN A 257 -12.12 -35.12 -3.00
CA ASN A 257 -12.52 -36.53 -3.09
C ASN A 257 -12.22 -37.28 -1.78
N THR A 258 -11.07 -37.01 -1.17
CA THR A 258 -10.70 -37.59 0.12
C THR A 258 -11.67 -37.15 1.24
N ALA A 259 -11.96 -35.85 1.34
CA ALA A 259 -12.88 -35.31 2.34
C ALA A 259 -14.31 -35.82 2.12
N TYR A 260 -14.76 -35.92 0.87
CA TYR A 260 -16.08 -36.46 0.51
C TYR A 260 -16.21 -37.95 0.84
N GLU A 261 -15.21 -38.79 0.53
CA GLU A 261 -15.22 -40.22 0.88
C GLU A 261 -15.17 -40.44 2.41
N GLN A 262 -14.49 -39.57 3.16
CA GLN A 262 -14.57 -39.58 4.62
C GLN A 262 -16.01 -39.31 5.11
N THR A 263 -16.78 -38.45 4.45
CA THR A 263 -18.20 -38.22 4.82
C THR A 263 -19.02 -39.50 4.66
N LYS A 264 -18.88 -40.22 3.54
CA LYS A 264 -19.57 -41.50 3.31
C LYS A 264 -19.20 -42.54 4.34
N THR A 265 -17.90 -42.70 4.60
CA THR A 265 -17.38 -43.67 5.57
C THR A 265 -17.89 -43.37 6.98
N LYS A 266 -17.87 -42.10 7.38
CA LYS A 266 -18.34 -41.65 8.70
C LYS A 266 -19.85 -41.84 8.85
N ALA A 267 -20.65 -41.44 7.87
CA ALA A 267 -22.09 -41.61 7.89
C ALA A 267 -22.47 -43.10 7.93
N ALA A 268 -21.86 -43.93 7.07
CA ALA A 268 -22.07 -45.38 7.09
C ALA A 268 -21.70 -46.00 8.44
N SER A 269 -20.60 -45.56 9.06
CA SER A 269 -20.18 -46.06 10.37
C SER A 269 -21.13 -45.66 11.50
N ILE A 270 -21.67 -44.44 11.47
CA ILE A 270 -22.68 -43.99 12.44
C ILE A 270 -23.96 -44.81 12.30
N LEU A 271 -24.36 -45.12 11.06
CA LEU A 271 -25.58 -45.88 10.82
C LEU A 271 -25.47 -47.36 11.19
N ARG A 272 -24.27 -47.95 11.30
CA ARG A 272 -24.12 -49.38 11.68
C ARG A 272 -24.78 -49.77 13.00
N SER A 273 -24.92 -48.83 13.95
CA SER A 273 -25.59 -49.08 15.23
C SER A 273 -27.11 -48.93 15.17
N SER A 274 -27.63 -48.44 14.04
CA SER A 274 -29.05 -48.37 13.72
C SER A 274 -29.36 -49.39 12.63
N GLU A 275 -30.55 -49.97 12.56
CA GLU A 275 -30.91 -50.87 11.43
C GLU A 275 -31.05 -50.14 10.07
N MET A 276 -30.55 -48.90 9.99
CA MET A 276 -30.67 -47.98 8.86
C MET A 276 -29.49 -48.08 7.91
N LYS A 277 -29.73 -47.76 6.64
CA LYS A 277 -28.74 -47.72 5.57
C LYS A 277 -28.49 -46.29 5.12
N LEU A 278 -27.28 -46.04 4.62
CA LEU A 278 -26.93 -44.75 4.02
C LEU A 278 -27.67 -44.59 2.69
N GLY A 279 -28.44 -43.52 2.56
CA GLY A 279 -29.14 -43.12 1.35
C GLY A 279 -28.35 -42.10 0.53
N ASP A 280 -29.04 -41.40 -0.37
CA ASP A 280 -28.44 -40.48 -1.33
C ASP A 280 -28.01 -39.16 -0.65
N PRO A 281 -26.94 -38.49 -1.13
CA PRO A 281 -26.58 -37.16 -0.66
C PRO A 281 -27.66 -36.14 -1.08
N LEU A 282 -28.15 -35.37 -0.13
CA LEU A 282 -29.18 -34.35 -0.33
C LEU A 282 -28.56 -32.95 -0.49
N VAL A 283 -27.52 -32.65 0.28
CA VAL A 283 -26.80 -31.36 0.24
C VAL A 283 -25.31 -31.62 0.41
N VAL A 284 -24.50 -30.97 -0.41
CA VAL A 284 -23.03 -30.94 -0.29
C VAL A 284 -22.61 -29.49 -0.13
N SER A 285 -21.81 -29.21 0.89
CA SER A 285 -21.17 -27.91 1.14
C SER A 285 -19.67 -28.12 1.31
N GLU A 286 -18.87 -27.21 0.77
CA GLU A 286 -17.41 -27.29 0.88
C GLU A 286 -16.79 -25.98 1.36
N SER A 287 -15.62 -26.07 1.96
CA SER A 287 -14.74 -24.94 2.23
C SER A 287 -13.28 -25.34 2.06
N ILE A 288 -12.54 -24.51 1.33
CA ILE A 288 -11.10 -24.67 1.12
C ILE A 288 -10.32 -23.53 1.74
N SER A 289 -9.16 -23.82 2.32
CA SER A 289 -8.27 -22.82 2.89
C SER A 289 -6.80 -23.11 2.58
N TYR A 290 -6.03 -22.03 2.39
CA TYR A 290 -4.59 -22.06 2.13
C TYR A 290 -3.86 -21.16 3.12
N GLN A 291 -2.77 -21.66 3.70
CA GLN A 291 -1.85 -20.81 4.44
C GLN A 291 -0.77 -20.28 3.49
N ASN A 292 -1.05 -19.13 2.86
CA ASN A 292 -0.09 -18.48 1.96
C ASN A 292 1.18 -18.08 2.73
N GLN A 293 2.34 -18.37 2.15
CA GLN A 293 3.64 -17.97 2.68
C GLN A 293 4.25 -16.89 1.80
N ALA A 294 4.61 -15.78 2.44
CA ALA A 294 5.39 -14.71 1.82
C ALA A 294 6.62 -14.46 2.68
N ILE A 295 7.80 -14.42 2.07
CA ILE A 295 9.02 -13.98 2.75
C ILE A 295 9.14 -12.48 2.54
N MET A 296 9.06 -11.73 3.64
CA MET A 296 9.28 -10.29 3.63
C MET A 296 10.79 -10.00 3.61
N GLU A 297 11.21 -9.11 2.74
CA GLU A 297 12.51 -8.46 2.86
C GLU A 297 12.53 -7.62 4.15
N ASP A 298 13.60 -7.68 4.95
CA ASP A 298 13.67 -7.07 6.28
C ASP A 298 13.33 -5.57 6.21
N TYR A 299 12.22 -5.20 6.86
CA TYR A 299 11.66 -3.85 6.87
C TYR A 299 12.65 -2.81 7.44
N ASN A 300 13.56 -3.22 8.33
CA ASN A 300 14.55 -2.33 8.95
C ASN A 300 15.65 -1.88 7.98
N TYR A 301 16.00 -2.68 6.97
CA TYR A 301 16.97 -2.28 5.95
C TYR A 301 16.42 -1.18 5.02
N ARG A 302 15.10 -1.19 4.75
CA ARG A 302 14.44 -0.15 3.95
C ARG A 302 14.48 1.22 4.62
N GLN A 303 14.39 1.28 5.96
CA GLN A 303 14.54 2.53 6.72
C GLN A 303 15.98 3.04 6.68
N GLN A 304 16.97 2.13 6.66
CA GLN A 304 18.38 2.51 6.59
C GLN A 304 18.78 3.03 5.21
N ILE A 305 18.25 2.48 4.10
CA ILE A 305 18.43 3.05 2.76
C ILE A 305 17.64 4.35 2.58
N ALA A 306 16.38 4.43 3.04
CA ALA A 306 15.62 5.67 2.95
C ALA A 306 16.28 6.79 3.79
N ALA A 307 16.86 6.43 4.93
CA ALA A 307 17.68 7.33 5.73
C ALA A 307 19.02 7.65 5.06
N ASP A 308 19.76 6.70 4.48
CA ASP A 308 21.05 6.96 3.82
C ASP A 308 20.89 7.72 2.49
N GLU A 309 19.82 7.50 1.73
CA GLU A 309 19.49 8.26 0.51
C GLU A 309 19.02 9.68 0.84
N ASP A 310 18.26 9.88 1.93
CA ASP A 310 17.91 11.22 2.42
C ASP A 310 19.10 11.92 3.14
N TYR A 311 19.99 11.19 3.83
CA TYR A 311 21.18 11.75 4.51
C TYR A 311 22.33 12.06 3.54
N ALA A 312 22.49 11.30 2.45
CA ALA A 312 23.50 11.58 1.42
C ALA A 312 23.22 12.85 0.60
N SER A 313 22.05 13.48 0.79
CA SER A 313 21.68 14.75 0.17
C SER A 313 22.38 15.98 0.80
N GLY A 314 23.06 15.82 1.94
CA GLY A 314 23.88 16.85 2.58
C GLY A 314 25.37 16.79 2.18
N ALA A 315 25.93 17.91 1.70
CA ALA A 315 27.29 17.96 1.16
C ALA A 315 28.40 17.65 2.20
N MET A 316 28.16 17.85 3.50
CA MET A 316 29.08 17.51 4.58
C MET A 316 29.22 15.99 4.81
N MET A 317 28.21 15.18 4.44
CA MET A 317 28.26 13.73 4.63
C MET A 317 28.83 13.01 3.41
N ARG A 318 28.80 13.60 2.21
CA ARG A 318 29.43 13.02 1.01
C ARG A 318 30.92 12.74 1.19
N VAL A 319 31.65 13.62 1.89
CA VAL A 319 33.10 13.47 2.13
C VAL A 319 33.41 12.40 3.19
N ALA A 320 32.48 12.13 4.11
CA ALA A 320 32.62 11.08 5.14
C ALA A 320 32.09 9.71 4.65
N ALA A 321 31.00 9.71 3.88
CA ALA A 321 30.39 8.52 3.29
C ALA A 321 31.18 7.96 2.10
N GLU A 322 31.94 8.78 1.35
CA GLU A 322 32.89 8.28 0.35
C GLU A 322 34.02 7.43 0.95
N LYS A 323 34.26 7.52 2.27
CA LYS A 323 35.31 6.75 2.96
C LYS A 323 34.80 5.56 3.77
N ALA A 324 33.50 5.46 4.03
CA ALA A 324 32.91 4.31 4.72
C ALA A 324 32.13 3.47 3.70
N ALA A 325 32.67 2.32 3.33
CA ALA A 325 31.91 1.35 2.54
C ALA A 325 30.59 1.05 3.28
N PRO A 326 29.42 1.13 2.60
CA PRO A 326 28.17 0.76 3.23
C PRO A 326 28.29 -0.67 3.75
N ALA A 327 27.83 -0.91 4.97
CA ALA A 327 27.82 -2.25 5.54
C ALA A 327 27.14 -3.21 4.54
N PRO A 328 27.73 -4.40 4.27
CA PRO A 328 27.16 -5.33 3.32
C PRO A 328 25.73 -5.68 3.75
N LYS A 329 24.79 -5.64 2.78
CA LYS A 329 23.41 -6.11 2.96
C LYS A 329 23.43 -7.44 3.73
N PRO A 330 22.67 -7.59 4.83
CA PRO A 330 22.42 -8.92 5.36
C PRO A 330 21.71 -9.71 4.26
N GLN A 331 22.40 -10.73 3.73
CA GLN A 331 21.85 -11.56 2.68
C GLN A 331 20.70 -12.38 3.27
N VAL A 332 19.47 -11.98 2.97
CA VAL A 332 18.28 -12.76 3.32
C VAL A 332 18.35 -14.07 2.54
N ASP A 333 18.36 -15.19 3.25
CA ASP A 333 18.33 -16.52 2.65
C ASP A 333 16.87 -16.91 2.41
N TYR A 334 16.43 -16.79 1.16
CA TYR A 334 15.05 -17.06 0.77
C TYR A 334 14.82 -18.57 0.65
N LYS A 335 14.52 -19.22 1.78
CA LYS A 335 14.16 -20.65 1.82
C LYS A 335 12.66 -20.85 1.72
N PRO A 336 12.16 -21.54 0.68
CA PRO A 336 10.75 -21.93 0.60
C PRO A 336 10.37 -22.79 1.82
N GLN A 337 9.13 -22.61 2.29
CA GLN A 337 8.55 -23.40 3.36
C GLN A 337 7.34 -24.18 2.82
N VAL A 338 6.89 -25.20 3.58
CA VAL A 338 5.72 -26.01 3.21
C VAL A 338 4.44 -25.19 3.27
N ILE A 339 3.58 -25.30 2.26
CA ILE A 339 2.25 -24.73 2.25
C ILE A 339 1.26 -25.79 2.75
N LYS A 340 0.49 -25.46 3.77
CA LYS A 340 -0.59 -26.31 4.28
C LYS A 340 -1.90 -26.00 3.57
N LEU A 341 -2.52 -27.03 3.00
CA LEU A 341 -3.83 -27.01 2.39
C LEU A 341 -4.82 -27.82 3.24
N THR A 342 -5.99 -27.26 3.51
CA THR A 342 -7.07 -27.93 4.25
C THR A 342 -8.38 -27.78 3.50
N GLN A 343 -9.04 -28.92 3.26
CA GLN A 343 -10.36 -29.03 2.63
C GLN A 343 -11.36 -29.64 3.62
N ASN A 344 -12.50 -28.98 3.80
CA ASN A 344 -13.61 -29.49 4.60
C ASN A 344 -14.83 -29.68 3.70
N VAL A 345 -15.45 -30.85 3.77
CA VAL A 345 -16.67 -31.17 3.02
C VAL A 345 -17.73 -31.65 4.00
N SER A 346 -18.87 -30.98 4.02
CA SER A 346 -20.05 -31.32 4.81
C SER A 346 -21.14 -31.86 3.89
N VAL A 347 -21.67 -33.03 4.23
CA VAL A 347 -22.72 -33.69 3.44
C VAL A 347 -23.88 -34.06 4.34
N LEU A 348 -25.09 -33.74 3.88
CA LEU A 348 -26.34 -34.20 4.44
C LEU A 348 -26.84 -35.38 3.61
N PHE A 349 -26.85 -36.58 4.18
CA PHE A 349 -27.37 -37.78 3.52
C PHE A 349 -28.78 -38.10 3.99
N GLU A 350 -29.55 -38.73 3.12
CA GLU A 350 -30.74 -39.48 3.52
C GLU A 350 -30.36 -40.74 4.31
N MET A 351 -31.22 -41.16 5.24
CA MET A 351 -31.12 -42.42 5.95
C MET A 351 -32.33 -43.30 5.58
N LYS A 352 -32.07 -44.50 5.07
CA LYS A 352 -33.09 -45.45 4.59
C LYS A 352 -33.34 -46.54 5.61
#